data_AF-A0A377PGZ2-F1
#
_entry.id   AF-A0A377PGZ2-F1
#
_cell.length_a   1.000
_cell.length_b   1.000
_cell.length_c   1.000
_cell.angle_alpha   90.00
_cell.angle_beta   90.00
_cell.angle_gamma   90.00
#
_symmetry.space_group_name_H-M   'P 1'
#
loop_
_entity.id
_entity.type
_entity.pdbx_description
1 polymer ?
#
loop_
_entity_poly.entity_id
_entity_poly.type
_entity_poly.pdbx_seq_one_letter_code
_entity_poly.pdbx_strand_id
1 'polypeptide(L)'
;MKLLGGLGLKSNSRFLTTTGSYIPGEFVPQAVYDSRSIVGYANIHNWPLGISAGVQSGANGTDQSGVISLLTVRGWPDDSGISASCQWFMGATKAGYRYPGYNSVDAAWYLRTEYLWCTRTTTVDSNGFIKKASPVIKIFSDGKFETNNESEGAQVTREGVGVYRISNILGPHSDKAWGGIDGGFEIPKDRNGQRLIWLDYEVEADGSIIVKTYHRTYPDAPEFARNIKDGYEESDPIDIPSDQFLSVRVEMPQDSIWNLAQKAAQEEMAREEIAEE
;
A
#
# COMPACT_ATOMS: atom_id res chain seq x y z
N MET A 1 42.56 -35.52 -30.99
CA MET A 1 41.14 -35.90 -31.00
C MET A 1 40.72 -36.15 -29.56
N LYS A 2 39.86 -35.25 -29.03
CA LYS A 2 38.98 -35.28 -27.83
C LYS A 2 39.34 -36.26 -26.69
N LEU A 3 39.79 -35.79 -25.51
CA LEU A 3 39.13 -35.06 -24.40
C LEU A 3 38.71 -36.01 -23.26
N LEU A 4 39.29 -35.74 -22.09
CA LEU A 4 39.15 -36.43 -20.81
C LEU A 4 37.68 -36.53 -20.36
N GLY A 5 37.32 -37.69 -19.82
CA GLY A 5 36.04 -37.93 -19.15
C GLY A 5 35.94 -37.14 -17.84
N GLY A 6 35.06 -36.14 -17.83
CA GLY A 6 34.75 -35.31 -16.67
C GLY A 6 33.82 -36.00 -15.67
N LEU A 7 34.13 -35.80 -14.40
CA LEU A 7 33.37 -36.14 -13.19
C LEU A 7 31.86 -35.98 -13.35
N GLY A 8 31.12 -37.09 -13.19
CA GLY A 8 29.72 -37.02 -12.81
C GLY A 8 29.60 -36.72 -11.31
N LEU A 9 29.14 -35.51 -10.95
CA LEU A 9 28.70 -35.21 -9.59
C LEU A 9 27.49 -36.12 -9.26
N LYS A 10 27.70 -37.08 -8.35
CA LYS A 10 26.61 -37.80 -7.69
C LYS A 10 26.00 -36.89 -6.62
N SER A 11 24.82 -36.34 -6.87
CA SER A 11 23.96 -35.85 -5.80
C SER A 11 23.17 -37.04 -5.23
N ASN A 12 23.68 -37.59 -4.12
CA ASN A 12 22.95 -38.55 -3.30
C ASN A 12 22.11 -37.77 -2.28
N SER A 13 20.79 -37.72 -2.45
CA SER A 13 19.88 -37.45 -1.34
C SER A 13 19.04 -38.70 -1.07
N ARG A 14 19.50 -39.52 -0.12
CA ARG A 14 18.74 -40.62 0.48
C ARG A 14 18.44 -40.24 1.93
N PHE A 15 17.17 -40.31 2.32
CA PHE A 15 16.80 -40.36 3.74
C PHE A 15 15.95 -41.61 3.98
N LEU A 16 16.39 -42.45 4.91
CA LEU A 16 15.65 -43.57 5.47
C LEU A 16 14.79 -43.07 6.64
N THR A 17 13.54 -43.49 6.70
CA THR A 17 12.76 -43.48 7.95
C THR A 17 12.77 -44.87 8.59
N THR A 18 12.64 -44.91 9.92
CA THR A 18 12.91 -46.05 10.82
C THR A 18 12.03 -47.28 10.61
N THR A 19 11.12 -47.26 9.63
CA THR A 19 10.24 -48.38 9.28
C THR A 19 10.02 -48.45 7.77
N GLY A 20 11.10 -48.64 7.00
CA GLY A 20 11.17 -49.57 5.85
C GLY A 20 10.14 -49.54 4.71
N SER A 21 9.20 -48.60 4.64
CA SER A 21 8.18 -48.54 3.58
C SER A 21 8.34 -47.26 2.75
N TYR A 22 8.67 -47.44 1.47
CA TYR A 22 8.65 -46.40 0.45
C TYR A 22 7.20 -45.91 0.26
N ILE A 23 6.92 -44.64 0.51
CA ILE A 23 5.72 -43.99 -0.02
C ILE A 23 6.08 -43.50 -1.42
N PRO A 24 5.45 -43.97 -2.51
CA PRO A 24 5.57 -43.35 -3.81
C PRO A 24 4.72 -42.08 -3.80
N GLY A 25 5.25 -41.02 -3.19
CA GLY A 25 4.74 -39.67 -3.40
C GLY A 25 5.59 -39.06 -4.51
N GLU A 26 5.00 -38.88 -5.68
CA GLU A 26 5.61 -38.12 -6.76
C GLU A 26 5.92 -36.71 -6.26
N PHE A 27 7.18 -36.39 -6.01
CA PHE A 27 7.62 -35.00 -5.97
C PHE A 27 7.60 -34.53 -7.42
N VAL A 28 6.62 -33.68 -7.73
CA VAL A 28 6.44 -33.10 -9.07
C VAL A 28 7.71 -32.30 -9.42
N PRO A 29 8.39 -32.58 -10.55
CA PRO A 29 9.45 -31.71 -11.03
C PRO A 29 8.86 -30.31 -11.25
N GLN A 30 9.58 -29.27 -10.84
CA GLN A 30 9.12 -27.88 -11.00
C GLN A 30 8.74 -27.60 -12.45
N ALA A 31 7.44 -27.74 -12.75
CA ALA A 31 6.84 -27.28 -13.97
C ALA A 31 6.44 -25.84 -13.71
N VAL A 32 7.00 -24.90 -14.48
CA VAL A 32 6.43 -23.57 -14.59
C VAL A 32 4.99 -23.78 -15.07
N TYR A 33 4.01 -23.63 -14.17
CA TYR A 33 2.61 -23.75 -14.55
C TYR A 33 2.14 -22.39 -15.02
N ASP A 34 1.88 -22.26 -16.32
CA ASP A 34 1.27 -21.06 -16.86
C ASP A 34 -0.23 -21.05 -16.54
N SER A 35 -0.57 -20.33 -15.47
CA SER A 35 -1.94 -20.26 -14.99
C SER A 35 -2.82 -19.33 -15.83
N ARG A 36 -2.29 -18.66 -16.87
CA ARG A 36 -3.08 -17.85 -17.83
C ARG A 36 -4.06 -18.68 -18.66
N SER A 37 -3.86 -20.00 -18.73
CA SER A 37 -4.74 -20.93 -19.44
C SER A 37 -5.99 -21.37 -18.66
N ILE A 38 -6.10 -21.01 -17.38
CA ILE A 38 -7.21 -21.40 -16.51
C ILE A 38 -8.46 -20.60 -16.87
N VAL A 39 -9.56 -21.30 -17.14
CA VAL A 39 -10.87 -20.67 -17.35
C VAL A 39 -11.59 -20.53 -16.01
N GLY A 40 -12.22 -19.38 -15.74
CA GLY A 40 -13.01 -19.19 -14.52
C GLY A 40 -12.14 -19.16 -13.25
N TYR A 41 -11.26 -18.17 -13.17
CA TYR A 41 -10.25 -17.99 -12.11
C TYR A 41 -10.79 -17.88 -10.67
N ALA A 42 -12.08 -17.58 -10.52
CA ALA A 42 -12.72 -17.52 -9.21
C ALA A 42 -12.95 -18.91 -8.63
N ASN A 43 -13.12 -19.96 -9.44
CA ASN A 43 -13.44 -21.29 -8.93
C ASN A 43 -12.15 -22.07 -8.64
N ILE A 44 -11.98 -22.50 -7.38
CA ILE A 44 -10.79 -23.23 -6.93
C ILE A 44 -10.65 -24.62 -7.61
N HIS A 45 -11.74 -25.23 -8.09
CA HIS A 45 -11.69 -26.53 -8.76
C HIS A 45 -11.02 -26.48 -10.13
N ASN A 46 -10.91 -25.30 -10.74
CA ASN A 46 -10.24 -25.10 -12.02
C ASN A 46 -8.70 -25.06 -11.86
N TRP A 47 -8.20 -25.05 -10.62
CA TRP A 47 -6.78 -25.03 -10.31
C TRP A 47 -6.20 -26.44 -10.15
N PRO A 48 -4.91 -26.65 -10.49
CA PRO A 48 -4.27 -27.94 -10.34
C PRO A 48 -4.34 -28.50 -8.92
N LEU A 49 -4.42 -29.82 -8.82
CA LEU A 49 -4.30 -30.52 -7.54
C LEU A 49 -2.85 -30.50 -7.04
N GLY A 50 -2.69 -30.45 -5.72
CA GLY A 50 -1.40 -30.39 -5.04
C GLY A 50 -0.90 -28.97 -4.84
N ILE A 51 0.42 -28.82 -4.81
CA ILE A 51 1.10 -27.53 -4.69
C ILE A 51 1.60 -27.13 -6.09
N SER A 52 1.09 -26.02 -6.61
CA SER A 52 1.52 -25.47 -7.90
C SER A 52 1.98 -24.03 -7.73
N ALA A 53 3.10 -23.67 -8.37
CA ALA A 53 3.63 -22.31 -8.39
C ALA A 53 3.81 -21.84 -9.84
N GLY A 54 3.52 -20.57 -10.10
CA GLY A 54 3.61 -20.02 -11.45
C GLY A 54 3.30 -18.53 -11.49
N VAL A 55 3.07 -18.05 -12.70
CA VAL A 55 2.67 -16.66 -12.97
C VAL A 55 1.24 -16.61 -13.51
N GLN A 56 0.55 -15.51 -13.23
CA GLN A 56 -0.82 -15.25 -13.68
C GLN A 56 -0.99 -13.78 -14.10
N SER A 57 -1.95 -13.49 -14.97
CA SER A 57 -2.44 -12.12 -15.14
C SER A 57 -3.05 -11.59 -13.84
N GLY A 58 -2.62 -10.40 -13.43
CA GLY A 58 -3.08 -9.68 -12.25
C GLY A 58 -4.55 -9.27 -12.32
N ALA A 59 -5.10 -9.09 -13.53
CA ALA A 59 -6.53 -8.83 -13.76
C ALA A 59 -7.42 -9.95 -13.21
N ASN A 60 -6.94 -11.19 -13.31
CA ASN A 60 -7.64 -12.40 -12.86
C ASN A 60 -7.25 -12.82 -11.42
N GLY A 61 -6.20 -12.18 -10.93
CA GLY A 61 -5.34 -12.77 -9.92
C GLY A 61 -5.19 -11.97 -8.65
N THR A 62 -5.63 -10.69 -8.63
CA THR A 62 -5.87 -9.75 -7.48
C THR A 62 -5.09 -8.41 -7.53
N ASP A 63 -4.04 -8.26 -8.34
CA ASP A 63 -3.32 -6.98 -8.46
C ASP A 63 -3.99 -6.01 -9.45
N GLN A 64 -4.91 -6.48 -10.31
CA GLN A 64 -5.51 -5.72 -11.43
C GLN A 64 -4.51 -5.07 -12.39
N SER A 65 -3.22 -5.34 -12.20
CA SER A 65 -2.08 -4.74 -12.89
C SER A 65 -1.06 -5.84 -13.16
N GLY A 66 -0.60 -5.94 -14.40
CA GLY A 66 0.55 -6.76 -14.81
C GLY A 66 0.44 -8.26 -14.54
N VAL A 67 1.60 -8.87 -14.31
CA VAL A 67 1.75 -10.29 -13.99
C VAL A 67 2.06 -10.45 -12.50
N ILE A 68 1.39 -11.40 -11.85
CA ILE A 68 1.62 -11.74 -10.45
C ILE A 68 2.31 -13.10 -10.34
N SER A 69 3.13 -13.25 -9.31
CA SER A 69 3.54 -14.57 -8.84
C SER A 69 2.40 -15.19 -8.03
N LEU A 70 2.12 -16.47 -8.24
CA LEU A 70 1.06 -17.20 -7.54
C LEU A 70 1.56 -18.56 -7.06
N LEU A 71 1.31 -18.85 -5.78
CA LEU A 71 1.42 -20.18 -5.19
C LEU A 71 0.02 -20.66 -4.86
N THR A 72 -0.36 -21.84 -5.33
CA THR A 72 -1.65 -22.49 -5.05
C THR A 72 -1.41 -23.79 -4.32
N VAL A 73 -2.21 -24.02 -3.28
CA VAL A 73 -2.30 -25.29 -2.57
C VAL A 73 -3.75 -25.76 -2.65
N ARG A 74 -3.98 -26.85 -3.38
CA ARG A 74 -5.27 -27.52 -3.49
C ARG A 74 -5.11 -28.97 -3.06
N GLY A 75 -5.51 -29.28 -1.83
CA GLY A 75 -5.26 -30.60 -1.25
C GLY A 75 -6.22 -31.71 -1.68
N TRP A 76 -7.43 -31.36 -2.14
CA TRP A 76 -8.51 -32.33 -2.40
C TRP A 76 -9.10 -32.20 -3.81
N PRO A 77 -9.39 -33.35 -4.47
CA PRO A 77 -10.07 -33.36 -5.77
C PRO A 77 -11.52 -32.91 -5.69
N ASP A 78 -12.14 -33.02 -4.52
CA ASP A 78 -13.54 -32.74 -4.24
C ASP A 78 -13.72 -31.69 -3.12
N ASP A 79 -14.97 -31.49 -2.70
CA ASP A 79 -15.37 -30.49 -1.71
C ASP A 79 -15.02 -30.90 -0.26
N SER A 80 -14.60 -32.14 -0.01
CA SER A 80 -14.44 -32.68 1.35
C SER A 80 -13.35 -31.98 2.16
N GLY A 81 -12.37 -31.37 1.49
CA GLY A 81 -11.30 -30.58 2.11
C GLY A 81 -11.03 -29.26 1.38
N ILE A 82 -11.96 -28.79 0.57
CA ILE A 82 -11.71 -27.63 -0.30
C ILE A 82 -11.50 -26.35 0.50
N SER A 83 -12.14 -26.20 1.67
CA SER A 83 -11.96 -25.06 2.58
C SER A 83 -10.54 -24.92 3.14
N ALA A 84 -9.73 -25.99 3.09
CA ALA A 84 -8.31 -25.97 3.48
C ALA A 84 -7.37 -25.60 2.32
N SER A 85 -7.89 -25.41 1.11
CA SER A 85 -7.11 -24.93 -0.03
C SER A 85 -6.87 -23.43 0.08
N CYS A 86 -5.78 -22.93 -0.50
CA CYS A 86 -5.43 -21.51 -0.45
C CYS A 86 -4.48 -21.13 -1.58
N GLN A 87 -4.39 -19.82 -1.83
CA GLN A 87 -3.42 -19.24 -2.74
C GLN A 87 -2.71 -18.06 -2.10
N TRP A 88 -1.45 -17.84 -2.45
CA TRP A 88 -0.70 -16.64 -2.13
C TRP A 88 -0.24 -15.98 -3.41
N PHE A 89 -0.34 -14.65 -3.46
CA PHE A 89 0.11 -13.90 -4.61
C PHE A 89 0.94 -12.68 -4.22
N MET A 90 1.83 -12.30 -5.13
CA MET A 90 2.55 -11.03 -5.06
C MET A 90 2.65 -10.40 -6.44
N GLY A 91 2.29 -9.12 -6.52
CA GLY A 91 2.43 -8.28 -7.69
C GLY A 91 3.10 -6.95 -7.37
N ALA A 92 3.25 -6.12 -8.40
CA ALA A 92 3.95 -4.85 -8.35
C ALA A 92 3.26 -3.82 -7.43
N THR A 93 1.93 -3.89 -7.27
CA THR A 93 1.20 -2.92 -6.42
C THR A 93 0.57 -3.58 -5.19
N LYS A 94 0.05 -4.80 -5.32
CA LYS A 94 -0.62 -5.55 -4.24
C LYS A 94 0.03 -6.90 -3.96
N ALA A 95 -0.15 -7.38 -2.75
CA ALA A 95 0.18 -8.74 -2.33
C ALA A 95 -0.91 -9.24 -1.39
N GLY A 96 -1.09 -10.55 -1.29
CA GLY A 96 -2.21 -11.09 -0.53
C GLY A 96 -2.34 -12.60 -0.62
N TYR A 97 -3.47 -13.07 -0.13
CA TYR A 97 -3.85 -14.47 -0.20
C TYR A 97 -5.31 -14.62 -0.62
N ARG A 98 -5.64 -15.80 -1.13
CA ARG A 98 -6.99 -16.18 -1.52
C ARG A 98 -7.39 -17.47 -0.82
N TYR A 99 -8.65 -17.56 -0.43
CA TYR A 99 -9.19 -18.76 0.22
C TYR A 99 -10.58 -19.09 -0.33
N PRO A 100 -10.96 -20.38 -0.44
CA PRO A 100 -12.28 -20.76 -0.91
C PRO A 100 -13.37 -20.38 0.09
N GLY A 101 -14.40 -19.69 -0.39
CA GLY A 101 -15.65 -19.46 0.31
C GLY A 101 -16.81 -20.07 -0.45
N TYR A 102 -17.64 -20.82 0.25
CA TYR A 102 -18.83 -21.41 -0.34
C TYR A 102 -19.85 -20.33 -0.69
N ASN A 103 -20.37 -20.38 -1.92
CA ASN A 103 -21.51 -19.59 -2.37
C ASN A 103 -22.71 -20.52 -2.53
N SER A 104 -23.73 -20.33 -1.67
CA SER A 104 -24.94 -21.15 -1.65
C SER A 104 -25.87 -20.92 -2.83
N VAL A 105 -25.73 -19.81 -3.57
CA VAL A 105 -26.56 -19.49 -4.75
C VAL A 105 -26.15 -20.35 -5.94
N ASP A 106 -24.85 -20.44 -6.18
CA ASP A 106 -24.29 -21.19 -7.31
C ASP A 106 -23.89 -22.63 -6.92
N ALA A 107 -24.02 -22.98 -5.64
CA ALA A 107 -23.53 -24.23 -5.05
C ALA A 107 -22.05 -24.51 -5.42
N ALA A 108 -21.21 -23.48 -5.33
CA ALA A 108 -19.82 -23.51 -5.78
C ALA A 108 -18.86 -22.82 -4.81
N TRP A 109 -17.59 -23.23 -4.85
CA TRP A 109 -16.51 -22.66 -4.03
C TRP A 109 -15.72 -21.62 -4.81
N TYR A 110 -15.87 -20.36 -4.41
CA TYR A 110 -15.17 -19.24 -5.02
C TYR A 110 -14.04 -18.72 -4.14
N LEU A 111 -12.93 -18.37 -4.76
CA LEU A 111 -11.78 -17.73 -4.13
C LEU A 111 -12.13 -16.31 -3.70
N ARG A 112 -12.16 -16.10 -2.39
CA ARG A 112 -12.18 -14.79 -1.74
C ARG A 112 -10.76 -14.28 -1.63
N THR A 113 -10.58 -12.97 -1.67
CA THR A 113 -9.25 -12.33 -1.66
C THR A 113 -9.09 -11.46 -0.44
N GLU A 114 -7.95 -11.59 0.24
CA GLU A 114 -7.52 -10.68 1.30
C GLU A 114 -6.16 -10.09 0.92
N TYR A 115 -6.05 -8.77 1.06
CA TYR A 115 -4.83 -8.04 0.76
C TYR A 115 -3.98 -7.88 2.01
N LEU A 116 -2.67 -8.06 1.85
CA LEU A 116 -1.70 -7.73 2.88
C LEU A 116 -1.45 -6.22 2.88
N TRP A 117 -1.56 -5.62 4.06
CA TRP A 117 -1.13 -4.25 4.29
C TRP A 117 0.38 -4.21 4.45
N CYS A 118 1.06 -3.37 3.68
CA CYS A 118 2.51 -3.19 3.75
C CYS A 118 2.88 -1.71 3.63
N THR A 119 4.16 -1.38 3.80
CA THR A 119 4.67 0.00 3.67
C THR A 119 4.41 0.63 2.30
N ARG A 120 4.13 -0.18 1.27
CA ARG A 120 3.74 0.28 -0.07
C ARG A 120 2.26 0.69 -0.18
N THR A 121 1.39 0.09 0.62
CA THR A 121 -0.08 0.31 0.53
C THR A 121 -0.64 1.07 1.73
N THR A 122 0.19 1.33 2.75
CA THR A 122 -0.22 1.99 3.98
C THR A 122 0.78 3.05 4.45
N THR A 123 0.25 4.06 5.12
CA THR A 123 1.02 5.06 5.88
C THR A 123 0.72 4.89 7.37
N VAL A 124 1.70 5.17 8.23
CA VAL A 124 1.49 5.18 9.68
C VAL A 124 1.40 6.63 10.12
N ASP A 125 0.35 6.99 10.86
CA ASP A 125 0.20 8.35 11.38
C ASP A 125 1.08 8.63 12.61
N SER A 126 1.07 9.87 13.10
CA SER A 126 1.88 10.26 14.26
C SER A 126 1.53 9.50 15.55
N ASN A 127 0.37 8.83 15.56
CA ASN A 127 -0.14 8.06 16.70
C ASN A 127 -0.01 6.54 16.47
N GLY A 128 0.62 6.09 15.39
CA GLY A 128 0.86 4.67 15.11
C GLY A 128 -0.30 3.93 14.41
N PHE A 129 -1.34 4.62 13.95
CA PHE A 129 -2.45 3.99 13.22
C PHE A 129 -2.08 3.74 11.76
N ILE A 130 -2.37 2.52 11.27
CA ILE A 130 -2.20 2.14 9.87
C ILE A 130 -3.34 2.74 9.05
N LYS A 131 -2.98 3.56 8.05
CA LYS A 131 -3.88 4.28 7.16
C LYS A 131 -3.66 3.85 5.72
N LYS A 132 -4.69 3.85 4.88
CA LYS A 132 -4.52 3.67 3.43
C LYS A 132 -3.54 4.73 2.91
N ALA A 133 -2.63 4.36 2.01
CA ALA A 133 -1.71 5.31 1.39
C ALA A 133 -2.52 6.42 0.68
N SER A 134 -2.11 7.67 0.90
CA SER A 134 -2.61 8.86 0.20
C SER A 134 -1.40 9.77 -0.04
N PRO A 135 -1.47 10.71 -1.00
CA PRO A 135 -0.44 11.74 -1.12
C PRO A 135 -0.37 12.56 0.18
N VAL A 136 0.79 12.57 0.83
CA VAL A 136 0.99 13.28 2.11
C VAL A 136 2.20 14.19 1.99
N ILE A 137 2.06 15.40 2.54
CA ILE A 137 3.13 16.39 2.67
C ILE A 137 3.29 16.71 4.15
N LYS A 138 4.50 16.58 4.69
CA LYS A 138 4.83 17.08 6.02
C LYS A 138 5.52 18.42 5.91
N ILE A 139 5.09 19.39 6.69
CA ILE A 139 5.61 20.76 6.70
C ILE A 139 6.26 21.03 8.07
N PHE A 140 7.47 21.59 8.04
CA PHE A 140 8.25 21.93 9.24
C PHE A 140 8.30 23.45 9.45
N SER A 141 8.71 23.86 10.65
CA SER A 141 8.70 25.26 11.11
C SER A 141 9.38 26.23 10.15
N ASP A 142 10.52 25.84 9.57
CA ASP A 142 11.37 26.65 8.69
C ASP A 142 10.93 26.64 7.22
N GLY A 143 9.83 25.95 6.90
CA GLY A 143 9.35 25.77 5.54
C GLY A 143 9.97 24.58 4.80
N LYS A 144 10.87 23.80 5.44
CA LYS A 144 11.23 22.49 4.90
C LYS A 144 9.99 21.60 4.86
N PHE A 145 10.01 20.63 3.96
CA PHE A 145 8.93 19.67 3.81
C PHE A 145 9.44 18.30 3.36
N GLU A 146 8.64 17.28 3.63
CA GLU A 146 8.83 15.91 3.12
C GLU A 146 7.59 15.51 2.32
N THR A 147 7.81 14.88 1.17
CA THR A 147 6.77 14.22 0.36
C THR A 147 6.91 12.71 0.45
N ASN A 148 5.82 11.99 0.20
CA ASN A 148 5.88 10.56 -0.10
C ASN A 148 5.89 10.34 -1.62
N ASN A 149 5.98 9.09 -2.06
CA ASN A 149 6.01 8.77 -3.49
C ASN A 149 4.77 9.29 -4.23
N GLU A 150 3.60 9.29 -3.58
CA GLU A 150 2.35 9.74 -4.20
C GLU A 150 2.26 11.27 -4.31
N SER A 151 2.89 12.02 -3.40
CA SER A 151 2.94 13.50 -3.43
C SER A 151 4.21 14.06 -4.09
N GLU A 152 4.95 13.23 -4.82
CA GLU A 152 6.15 13.67 -5.52
C GLU A 152 5.82 14.76 -6.56
N GLY A 153 6.58 15.85 -6.53
CA GLY A 153 6.36 17.04 -7.36
C GLY A 153 5.61 18.17 -6.66
N ALA A 154 4.95 17.89 -5.52
CA ALA A 154 4.42 18.95 -4.66
C ALA A 154 5.54 19.81 -4.09
N GLN A 155 5.26 21.09 -3.87
CA GLN A 155 6.21 22.06 -3.33
C GLN A 155 5.61 22.79 -2.15
N VAL A 156 6.45 23.14 -1.18
CA VAL A 156 6.04 23.98 -0.04
C VAL A 156 6.96 25.18 0.07
N THR A 157 6.36 26.35 0.25
CA THR A 157 7.08 27.61 0.48
C THR A 157 6.54 28.27 1.74
N ARG A 158 7.44 28.71 2.64
CA ARG A 158 7.06 29.54 3.78
C ARG A 158 7.02 30.99 3.33
N GLU A 159 5.82 31.58 3.30
CA GLU A 159 5.59 32.95 2.84
C GLU A 159 5.69 33.97 3.98
N GLY A 160 5.53 33.52 5.23
CA GLY A 160 5.61 34.37 6.42
C GLY A 160 5.57 33.55 7.70
N VAL A 161 5.59 34.23 8.85
CA VAL A 161 5.42 33.57 10.15
C VAL A 161 4.06 32.89 10.20
N GLY A 162 4.07 31.58 10.37
CA GLY A 162 2.86 30.76 10.42
C GLY A 162 2.11 30.64 9.08
N VAL A 163 2.70 31.06 7.95
CA VAL A 163 2.05 31.00 6.62
C VAL A 163 2.88 30.13 5.67
N TYR A 164 2.27 29.04 5.20
CA TYR A 164 2.89 28.05 4.33
C TYR A 164 2.01 27.81 3.11
N ARG A 165 2.59 27.91 1.92
CA ARG A 165 1.90 27.64 0.65
C ARG A 165 2.34 26.31 0.09
N ILE A 166 1.37 25.47 -0.24
CA ILE A 166 1.55 24.19 -0.92
C ILE A 166 1.10 24.36 -2.37
N SER A 167 1.97 24.05 -3.33
CA SER A 167 1.71 24.19 -4.76
C SER A 167 1.99 22.89 -5.51
N ASN A 168 1.62 22.87 -6.80
CA ASN A 168 1.61 21.69 -7.68
C ASN A 168 0.67 20.56 -7.18
N ILE A 169 -0.47 20.95 -6.62
CA ILE A 169 -1.52 20.07 -6.10
C ILE A 169 -2.89 20.57 -6.59
N LEU A 170 -3.92 19.74 -6.50
CA LEU A 170 -5.30 20.08 -6.86
C LEU A 170 -6.18 20.45 -5.65
N GLY A 171 -5.58 20.63 -4.47
CA GLY A 171 -6.26 20.97 -3.23
C GLY A 171 -6.17 19.85 -2.19
N PRO A 172 -6.94 19.98 -1.08
CA PRO A 172 -6.95 18.97 -0.03
C PRO A 172 -7.57 17.67 -0.54
N HIS A 173 -7.06 16.54 -0.06
CA HIS A 173 -7.60 15.25 -0.46
C HIS A 173 -9.07 15.12 -0.05
N SER A 174 -9.92 14.66 -0.97
CA SER A 174 -11.39 14.70 -0.85
C SER A 174 -12.02 13.53 -0.06
N ASP A 175 -11.20 12.56 0.37
CA ASP A 175 -11.69 11.39 1.10
C ASP A 175 -12.07 11.73 2.56
N LYS A 176 -13.38 11.62 2.84
CA LYS A 176 -13.99 11.86 4.15
C LYS A 176 -13.45 10.96 5.26
N ALA A 177 -12.85 9.82 4.93
CA ALA A 177 -12.27 8.91 5.92
C ALA A 177 -11.02 9.47 6.63
N TRP A 178 -10.42 10.56 6.12
CA TRP A 178 -9.07 10.99 6.51
C TRP A 178 -8.97 12.43 7.05
N GLY A 179 -10.08 13.03 7.46
CA GLY A 179 -10.09 14.40 8.00
C GLY A 179 -11.47 15.06 8.07
N GLY A 180 -12.52 14.40 7.57
CA GLY A 180 -13.85 15.00 7.47
C GLY A 180 -13.98 15.91 6.24
N ILE A 181 -14.91 16.86 6.28
CA ILE A 181 -15.22 17.78 5.17
C ILE A 181 -14.09 18.81 4.95
N ASP A 182 -13.25 19.04 5.97
CA ASP A 182 -12.28 20.14 6.04
C ASP A 182 -10.85 19.73 5.65
N GLY A 183 -10.69 18.58 4.98
CA GLY A 183 -9.40 18.11 4.47
C GLY A 183 -8.55 17.33 5.48
N GLY A 184 -7.62 16.51 4.97
CA GLY A 184 -6.80 15.61 5.78
C GLY A 184 -5.61 16.27 6.47
N PHE A 185 -5.88 17.19 7.40
CA PHE A 185 -4.86 17.85 8.21
C PHE A 185 -4.62 17.13 9.54
N GLU A 186 -3.35 16.94 9.89
CA GLU A 186 -2.92 16.39 11.17
C GLU A 186 -2.02 17.40 11.88
N ILE A 187 -2.63 18.10 12.85
CA ILE A 187 -2.03 19.21 13.60
C ILE A 187 -1.12 18.67 14.72
N PRO A 188 0.07 19.28 14.95
CA PRO A 188 0.95 19.00 16.09
C PRO A 188 0.23 18.94 17.44
N LYS A 189 0.58 17.97 18.28
CA LYS A 189 -0.04 17.74 19.59
C LYS A 189 1.01 17.63 20.69
N ASP A 190 0.62 18.01 21.90
CA ASP A 190 1.41 17.78 23.10
C ASP A 190 1.25 16.32 23.61
N ARG A 191 1.96 15.99 24.69
CA ARG A 191 1.88 14.69 25.38
C ARG A 191 0.49 14.33 25.92
N ASN A 192 -0.41 15.31 26.05
CA ASN A 192 -1.78 15.13 26.54
C ASN A 192 -2.80 15.10 25.38
N GLY A 193 -2.33 15.12 24.13
CA GLY A 193 -3.18 15.15 22.94
C GLY A 193 -3.78 16.52 22.63
N GLN A 194 -3.37 17.57 23.35
CA GLN A 194 -3.78 18.95 23.09
C GLN A 194 -3.07 19.46 21.85
N ARG A 195 -3.82 20.06 20.92
CA ARG A 195 -3.26 20.66 19.71
C ARG A 195 -2.45 21.90 20.07
N LEU A 196 -1.23 22.02 19.54
CA LEU A 196 -0.30 23.10 19.88
C LEU A 196 -0.55 24.40 19.12
N ILE A 197 -1.29 24.31 18.00
CA ILE A 197 -1.61 25.45 17.13
C ILE A 197 -3.07 25.36 16.66
N TRP A 198 -3.64 26.51 16.32
CA TRP A 198 -4.80 26.58 15.43
C TRP A 198 -4.32 26.48 13.99
N LEU A 199 -5.17 25.92 13.14
CA LEU A 199 -4.94 25.81 11.71
C LEU A 199 -6.15 26.39 11.00
N ASP A 200 -5.87 27.28 10.07
CA ASP A 200 -6.80 27.77 9.05
C ASP A 200 -6.18 27.50 7.67
N TYR A 201 -7.01 27.36 6.64
CA TYR A 201 -6.51 27.16 5.29
C TYR A 201 -7.42 27.75 4.22
N GLU A 202 -6.80 28.20 3.14
CA GLU A 202 -7.48 28.70 1.94
C GLU A 202 -7.01 27.89 0.73
N VAL A 203 -7.94 27.57 -0.16
CA VAL A 203 -7.62 26.90 -1.43
C VAL A 203 -7.69 27.93 -2.55
N GLU A 204 -6.59 28.09 -3.26
CA GLU A 204 -6.49 28.99 -4.41
C GLU A 204 -7.13 28.37 -5.66
N ALA A 205 -7.41 29.20 -6.68
CA ALA A 205 -8.09 28.77 -7.90
C ALA A 205 -7.29 27.74 -8.72
N ASP A 206 -5.97 27.68 -8.55
CA ASP A 206 -5.07 26.71 -9.17
C ASP A 206 -4.98 25.39 -8.39
N GLY A 207 -5.67 25.29 -7.24
CA GLY A 207 -5.62 24.14 -6.34
C GLY A 207 -4.53 24.23 -5.26
N SER A 208 -3.69 25.26 -5.27
CA SER A 208 -2.71 25.49 -4.22
C SER A 208 -3.41 25.72 -2.87
N ILE A 209 -2.77 25.31 -1.77
CA ILE A 209 -3.30 25.50 -0.41
C ILE A 209 -2.41 26.48 0.34
N ILE A 210 -3.02 27.52 0.91
CA ILE A 210 -2.37 28.42 1.87
C ILE A 210 -2.78 27.95 3.26
N VAL A 211 -1.82 27.46 4.04
CA VAL A 211 -2.00 27.07 5.43
C VAL A 211 -1.55 28.21 6.33
N LYS A 212 -2.42 28.59 7.26
CA LYS A 212 -2.16 29.61 8.29
C LYS A 212 -2.23 28.95 9.67
N THR A 213 -1.26 29.27 10.51
CA THR A 213 -1.11 28.68 11.84
C THR A 213 -1.02 29.75 12.91
N TYR A 214 -1.72 29.52 14.02
CA TYR A 214 -1.84 30.50 15.10
C TYR A 214 -1.60 29.85 16.45
N HIS A 215 -1.11 30.64 17.40
CA HIS A 215 -0.83 30.19 18.74
C HIS A 215 -2.12 29.78 19.44
N ARG A 216 -2.07 28.65 20.15
CA ARG A 216 -3.22 28.07 20.84
C ARG A 216 -2.86 27.79 22.28
N THR A 217 -3.62 28.39 23.18
CA THR A 217 -3.47 28.28 24.64
C THR A 217 -4.65 27.54 25.23
N TYR A 218 -4.43 27.00 26.44
CA TYR A 218 -5.45 26.29 27.21
C TYR A 218 -5.49 26.87 28.63
N PRO A 219 -6.18 28.00 28.86
CA PRO A 219 -6.15 28.70 30.16
C PRO A 219 -6.66 27.83 31.31
N ASP A 220 -7.62 26.95 31.04
CA ASP A 220 -8.21 26.03 32.01
C ASP A 220 -7.35 24.79 32.29
N ALA A 221 -6.28 24.57 31.53
CA ALA A 221 -5.35 23.47 31.76
C ALA A 221 -4.41 23.77 32.95
N PRO A 222 -3.81 22.73 33.58
CA PRO A 222 -2.72 22.91 34.52
C PRO A 222 -1.58 23.73 33.90
N GLU A 223 -0.85 24.50 34.71
CA GLU A 223 0.17 25.45 34.26
C GLU A 223 1.16 24.86 33.23
N PHE A 224 1.60 23.62 33.45
CA PHE A 224 2.53 22.90 32.56
C PHE A 224 1.94 22.48 31.20
N ALA A 225 0.62 22.56 31.03
CA ALA A 225 -0.13 22.13 29.85
C ALA A 225 -0.91 23.29 29.20
N ARG A 226 -0.74 24.53 29.64
CA ARG A 226 -1.45 25.69 29.06
C ARG A 226 -0.95 26.09 27.67
N ASN A 227 0.19 25.55 27.26
CA ASN A 227 0.89 25.93 26.03
C ASN A 227 1.16 27.43 25.91
N ILE A 228 1.49 28.10 27.03
CA ILE A 228 1.85 29.53 27.03
C ILE A 228 3.28 29.68 26.52
N LYS A 229 3.50 30.62 25.58
CA LYS A 229 4.81 30.93 25.02
C LYS A 229 5.12 32.42 25.17
N ASP A 230 6.31 32.73 25.68
CA ASP A 230 6.73 34.13 25.86
C ASP A 230 6.70 34.90 24.53
N GLY A 231 6.04 36.06 24.54
CA GLY A 231 5.92 36.93 23.37
C GLY A 231 4.83 36.54 22.37
N TYR A 232 3.96 35.58 22.71
CA TYR A 232 2.79 35.19 21.91
C TYR A 232 1.53 35.17 22.77
N GLU A 233 0.48 35.80 22.26
CA GLU A 233 -0.88 35.72 22.78
C GLU A 233 -1.71 34.68 22.02
N GLU A 234 -2.88 34.33 22.57
CA GLU A 234 -3.84 33.47 21.88
C GLU A 234 -4.17 34.00 20.48
N SER A 235 -4.16 33.12 19.48
CA SER A 235 -4.40 33.44 18.06
C SER A 235 -3.35 34.31 17.38
N ASP A 236 -2.19 34.59 17.99
CA ASP A 236 -1.09 35.25 17.29
C ASP A 236 -0.51 34.33 16.20
N PRO A 237 -0.14 34.85 15.01
CA PRO A 237 0.53 34.06 13.99
C PRO A 237 1.83 33.45 14.52
N ILE A 238 1.97 32.13 14.37
CA ILE A 238 3.14 31.40 14.86
C ILE A 238 3.48 30.27 13.91
N ASP A 239 4.78 30.01 13.72
CA ASP A 239 5.23 28.84 12.96
C ASP A 239 4.90 27.53 13.68
N ILE A 240 4.89 26.44 12.90
CA ILE A 240 4.79 25.06 13.40
C ILE A 240 5.88 24.83 14.47
N PRO A 241 5.59 24.11 15.58
CA PRO A 241 6.60 23.79 16.59
C PRO A 241 7.83 23.12 15.97
N SER A 242 9.03 23.57 16.35
CA SER A 242 10.29 23.18 15.70
C SER A 242 10.67 21.69 15.86
N ASP A 243 10.08 21.02 16.84
CA ASP A 243 10.26 19.60 17.13
C ASP A 243 9.16 18.71 16.50
N GLN A 244 8.19 19.31 15.80
CA GLN A 244 7.07 18.61 15.19
C GLN A 244 6.84 19.08 13.74
N PHE A 245 5.85 18.48 13.08
CA PHE A 245 5.46 18.82 11.72
C PHE A 245 3.94 18.84 11.60
N LEU A 246 3.45 19.64 10.66
CA LEU A 246 2.07 19.56 10.19
C LEU A 246 2.00 18.57 9.03
N SER A 247 1.10 17.60 9.09
CA SER A 247 0.87 16.69 7.96
C SER A 247 -0.39 17.07 7.21
N VAL A 248 -0.27 17.20 5.88
CA VAL A 248 -1.35 17.60 4.98
C VAL A 248 -1.53 16.53 3.91
N ARG A 249 -2.76 16.02 3.76
CA ARG A 249 -3.12 15.12 2.67
C ARG A 249 -3.67 15.93 1.50
N VAL A 250 -3.13 15.68 0.31
CA VAL A 250 -3.40 16.48 -0.89
C VAL A 250 -3.92 15.62 -2.02
N GLU A 251 -4.62 16.25 -2.94
CA GLU A 251 -4.95 15.66 -4.24
C GLU A 251 -3.87 16.04 -5.25
N MET A 252 -3.31 15.06 -5.96
CA MET A 252 -2.25 15.28 -6.94
C MET A 252 -2.82 15.30 -8.35
N PRO A 253 -2.29 16.16 -9.25
CA PRO A 253 -2.78 16.22 -10.61
C PRO A 253 -2.45 14.94 -11.39
N GLN A 254 -3.25 14.63 -12.41
CA GLN A 254 -3.14 13.38 -13.19
C GLN A 254 -1.84 13.28 -14.01
N ASP A 255 -1.19 14.41 -14.25
CA ASP A 255 0.12 14.52 -14.87
C ASP A 255 1.27 14.61 -13.86
N SER A 256 1.00 14.37 -12.57
CA SER A 256 2.07 14.22 -11.56
C SER A 256 2.99 13.05 -11.90
N ILE A 257 4.23 13.12 -11.42
CA ILE A 257 5.29 12.12 -11.68
C ILE A 257 4.78 10.71 -11.37
N TRP A 258 4.11 10.55 -10.23
CA TRP A 258 3.54 9.28 -9.80
C TRP A 258 2.39 8.81 -10.70
N ASN A 259 1.42 9.67 -11.01
CA ASN A 259 0.27 9.31 -11.86
C ASN A 259 0.72 8.98 -13.30
N LEU A 260 1.70 9.71 -13.85
CA LEU A 260 2.28 9.40 -15.15
C LEU A 260 3.04 8.07 -15.14
N ALA A 261 3.80 7.78 -14.09
CA ALA A 261 4.50 6.50 -13.96
C ALA A 261 3.49 5.33 -13.88
N GLN A 262 2.40 5.49 -13.14
CA GLN A 262 1.31 4.51 -13.09
C GLN A 262 0.64 4.33 -14.44
N LYS A 263 0.32 5.44 -15.13
CA LYS A 263 -0.32 5.40 -16.45
C LYS A 263 0.58 4.81 -17.52
N ALA A 264 1.86 5.17 -17.56
CA ALA A 264 2.83 4.61 -18.50
C ALA A 264 3.00 3.10 -18.28
N ALA A 265 3.09 2.65 -17.03
CA ALA A 265 3.11 1.23 -16.71
C ALA A 265 1.82 0.54 -17.20
N GLN A 266 0.65 1.16 -17.02
CA GLN A 266 -0.63 0.65 -17.54
C GLN A 266 -0.69 0.56 -19.07
N GLU A 267 -0.21 1.58 -19.77
CA GLU A 267 -0.20 1.62 -21.25
C GLU A 267 0.81 0.63 -21.84
N GLU A 268 1.98 0.48 -21.23
CA GLU A 268 2.99 -0.52 -21.63
C GLU A 268 2.40 -1.93 -21.51
N MET A 269 1.78 -2.23 -20.37
CA MET A 269 1.09 -3.51 -20.14
C MET A 269 -0.04 -3.75 -21.14
N ALA A 270 -0.85 -2.73 -21.46
CA ALA A 270 -1.94 -2.86 -22.44
C ALA A 270 -1.42 -3.11 -23.88
N ARG A 271 -0.27 -2.52 -24.23
CA ARG A 271 0.38 -2.77 -25.53
C ARG A 271 0.98 -4.17 -25.61
N GLU A 272 1.56 -4.67 -24.52
CA GLU A 272 2.04 -6.04 -24.44
C GLU A 272 0.88 -7.05 -24.57
N GLU A 273 -0.26 -6.77 -23.93
CA GLU A 273 -1.46 -7.62 -24.02
C GLU A 273 -2.03 -7.69 -25.45
N ILE A 274 -2.06 -6.56 -26.18
CA ILE A 274 -2.50 -6.51 -27.59
C ILE A 274 -1.49 -7.18 -28.54
N ALA A 275 -0.20 -7.16 -28.21
CA ALA A 275 0.84 -7.78 -29.04
C ALA A 275 0.93 -9.30 -28.85
N GLU A 276 0.38 -9.84 -27.75
CA GLU A 276 0.28 -11.26 -27.47
C GLU A 276 -1.02 -11.91 -27.99
N GLU A 277 -2.02 -11.12 -28.42
CA GLU A 277 -3.22 -11.58 -29.16
C GLU A 277 -2.99 -11.72 -30.67
#